data_AF-A0A927L6H3-F1
#
_entry.id   AF-A0A927L6H3-F1
#
_cell.length_a   1.000
_cell.length_b   1.000
_cell.length_c   1.000
_cell.angle_alpha   90.00
_cell.angle_beta   90.00
_cell.angle_gamma   90.00
#
_symmetry.space_group_name_H-M   'P 1'
#
loop_
_entity.id
_entity.type
_entity.pdbx_description
1 polymer ?
#
loop_
_entity_poly.entity_id
_entity_poly.type
_entity_poly.pdbx_seq_one_letter_code
_entity_poly.pdbx_strand_id
1 'polypeptide(L)'
;MPRQQTKAAVVLMDLPDPAKLTEAQRRGSDCLWCQAALTVETAVDLGERREPEHWFPRCCPACIREQDRHHISRCETCVEQPGACQTAAALKQLVREHSR
;
A
#
# COMPACT_ATOMS: atom_id res chain seq x y z
N MET A 1 -17.01 -9.80 10.63
CA MET A 1 -16.44 -8.96 11.71
C MET A 1 -15.08 -8.46 11.25
N PRO A 2 -14.77 -7.15 11.36
CA PRO A 2 -14.75 -6.26 10.20
C PRO A 2 -13.36 -6.07 9.57
N ARG A 3 -13.33 -5.99 8.23
CA ARG A 3 -12.19 -5.71 7.33
C ARG A 3 -11.59 -4.28 7.49
N GLN A 4 -11.73 -3.69 8.67
CA GLN A 4 -11.46 -2.27 8.92
C GLN A 4 -10.07 -2.02 9.53
N GLN A 5 -9.38 -3.03 10.07
CA GLN A 5 -8.07 -2.84 10.70
C GLN A 5 -6.96 -2.55 9.68
N THR A 6 -7.09 -2.96 8.42
CA THR A 6 -6.09 -2.69 7.37
C THR A 6 -5.99 -1.21 6.99
N LYS A 7 -7.02 -0.39 7.27
CA LYS A 7 -7.03 1.05 6.90
C LYS A 7 -5.97 1.88 7.64
N ALA A 8 -5.65 1.56 8.89
CA ALA A 8 -4.80 2.43 9.72
C ALA A 8 -3.30 2.20 9.52
N ALA A 9 -2.88 0.95 9.26
CA ALA A 9 -1.46 0.62 9.24
C ALA A 9 -0.74 1.11 7.97
N VAL A 10 -1.47 1.39 6.88
CA VAL A 10 -0.87 1.94 5.65
C VAL A 10 -0.50 3.42 5.79
N VAL A 11 -1.04 4.13 6.80
CA VAL A 11 -0.68 5.53 7.09
C VAL A 11 0.82 5.68 7.38
N LEU A 12 1.49 4.61 7.84
CA LEU A 12 2.93 4.57 8.12
C LEU A 12 3.81 4.22 6.91
N MET A 13 3.23 4.07 5.72
CA MET A 13 3.99 3.75 4.51
C MET A 13 4.36 5.03 3.75
N ASP A 14 5.60 5.11 3.29
CA ASP A 14 6.08 6.15 2.38
C ASP A 14 5.40 5.99 1.01
N LEU A 15 4.21 6.56 0.88
CA LEU A 15 3.51 6.65 -0.40
C LEU A 15 4.15 7.74 -1.27
N PRO A 16 4.13 7.60 -2.60
CA PRO A 16 4.55 8.67 -3.50
C PRO A 16 3.77 9.96 -3.25
N ASP A 17 4.45 11.09 -3.45
CA ASP A 17 3.86 12.42 -3.37
C ASP A 17 2.67 12.56 -4.35
N PRO A 18 1.44 12.83 -3.87
CA PRO A 18 0.25 12.92 -4.71
C PRO A 18 0.34 14.01 -5.79
N ALA A 19 1.15 15.06 -5.57
CA ALA A 19 1.37 16.11 -6.55
C ALA A 19 2.13 15.61 -7.79
N LYS A 20 2.86 14.49 -7.67
CA LYS A 20 3.63 13.86 -8.76
C LYS A 20 2.87 12.75 -9.47
N LEU A 21 1.65 12.45 -9.03
CA LEU A 21 0.83 11.38 -9.59
C LEU A 21 -0.01 11.87 -10.76
N THR A 22 -0.37 10.95 -11.65
CA THR A 22 -1.40 11.20 -12.65
C THR A 22 -2.78 11.27 -11.97
N GLU A 23 -3.75 11.88 -12.64
CA GLU A 23 -5.13 11.90 -12.15
C GLU A 23 -5.71 10.48 -12.00
N ALA A 24 -5.37 9.55 -12.90
CA ALA A 24 -5.80 8.16 -12.84
C ALA A 24 -5.24 7.44 -11.61
N GLN A 25 -4.00 7.72 -11.22
CA GLN A 25 -3.41 7.19 -9.99
C GLN A 25 -4.05 7.79 -8.73
N ARG A 26 -4.31 9.11 -8.70
CA ARG A 26 -5.01 9.76 -7.57
C ARG A 26 -6.43 9.24 -7.36
N ARG A 27 -7.14 8.96 -8.46
CA ARG A 27 -8.49 8.35 -8.45
C ARG A 27 -8.47 6.86 -8.10
N GLY A 28 -7.28 6.23 -8.06
CA GLY A 28 -7.13 4.79 -7.81
C GLY A 28 -7.60 3.91 -8.98
N SER A 29 -7.63 4.45 -10.19
CA SER A 29 -7.87 3.70 -11.43
C SER A 29 -6.60 3.04 -11.95
N ASP A 30 -5.43 3.65 -11.69
CA ASP A 30 -4.13 3.11 -12.05
C ASP A 30 -3.30 2.80 -10.80
N CYS A 31 -2.38 1.84 -10.93
CA CYS A 31 -1.46 1.48 -9.88
C CYS A 31 -0.60 2.67 -9.47
N LEU A 32 -0.57 2.93 -8.16
CA LEU A 32 0.23 3.98 -7.54
C LEU A 32 1.72 3.97 -7.95
N TRP A 33 2.28 2.78 -8.22
CA TRP A 33 3.71 2.65 -8.54
C TRP A 33 4.00 2.40 -10.01
N CYS A 34 3.29 1.47 -10.67
CA CYS A 34 3.60 1.09 -12.05
C CYS A 34 2.67 1.68 -13.12
N GLN A 35 1.67 2.49 -12.74
CA GLN A 35 0.67 3.09 -13.64
C GLN A 35 -0.18 2.08 -14.44
N ALA A 36 -0.07 0.78 -14.18
CA ALA A 36 -0.93 -0.21 -14.81
C ALA A 36 -2.38 -0.01 -14.36
N ALA A 37 -3.33 -0.08 -15.31
CA ALA A 37 -4.75 -0.01 -15.02
C ALA A 37 -5.17 -1.08 -14.01
N LEU A 38 -5.94 -0.68 -13.01
CA LEU A 38 -6.46 -1.55 -11.96
C LEU A 38 -7.90 -1.96 -12.28
N THR A 39 -8.22 -3.21 -11.99
CA THR A 39 -9.61 -3.67 -11.99
C THR A 39 -10.15 -3.64 -10.57
N VAL A 40 -11.48 -3.58 -10.44
CA VAL A 40 -12.16 -3.65 -9.13
C VAL A 40 -11.77 -4.92 -8.35
N GLU A 41 -11.47 -6.01 -9.06
CA GLU A 41 -11.10 -7.30 -8.47
C GLU A 41 -9.65 -7.35 -7.96
N THR A 42 -8.73 -6.66 -8.63
CA THR A 42 -7.28 -6.78 -8.37
C THR A 42 -6.69 -5.60 -7.63
N ALA A 43 -7.43 -4.49 -7.52
CA ALA A 43 -6.96 -3.31 -6.80
C ALA A 43 -6.76 -3.62 -5.30
N VAL A 44 -5.55 -3.33 -4.82
CA VAL A 44 -5.19 -3.36 -3.40
C VAL A 44 -5.41 -1.96 -2.84
N ASP A 45 -6.27 -1.84 -1.83
CA ASP A 45 -6.57 -0.57 -1.15
C ASP A 45 -5.48 -0.24 -0.12
N LEU A 46 -4.85 0.93 -0.24
CA LEU A 46 -3.78 1.42 0.63
C LEU A 46 -4.28 2.39 1.71
N GLY A 47 -5.59 2.39 1.94
CA GLY A 47 -6.26 3.24 2.91
C GLY A 47 -6.42 4.68 2.42
N GLU A 48 -7.54 5.27 2.79
CA GLU A 48 -7.90 6.66 2.53
C GLU A 48 -6.84 7.64 3.09
N ARG A 49 -6.57 8.72 2.37
CA ARG A 49 -5.75 9.85 2.80
C ARG A 49 -6.58 11.12 2.70
N ARG A 50 -6.61 11.93 3.74
CA ARG A 50 -7.45 13.15 3.81
C ARG A 50 -6.67 14.45 3.66
N GLU A 51 -5.36 14.38 3.85
CA GLU A 51 -4.45 15.52 3.78
C GLU A 51 -3.21 15.15 2.96
N PRO A 52 -2.64 16.08 2.16
CA PRO A 52 -3.13 17.45 1.91
C PRO A 52 -4.37 17.51 0.99
N GLU A 53 -4.71 16.41 0.32
CA GLU A 53 -5.92 16.25 -0.49
C GLU A 53 -6.60 14.94 -0.10
N HIS A 54 -7.90 14.82 -0.35
CA HIS A 54 -8.64 13.59 -0.12
C HIS A 54 -8.49 12.64 -1.32
N TRP A 55 -7.83 11.50 -1.13
CA TRP A 55 -7.62 10.50 -2.17
C TRP A 55 -7.53 9.07 -1.62
N PHE A 56 -7.73 8.11 -2.51
CA PHE A 56 -7.80 6.67 -2.19
C PHE A 56 -6.68 5.94 -2.93
N PRO A 57 -5.44 5.93 -2.39
CA PRO A 57 -4.32 5.26 -3.02
C PRO A 57 -4.61 3.77 -3.21
N ARG A 58 -4.40 3.28 -4.44
CA ARG A 58 -4.56 1.87 -4.80
C ARG A 58 -3.37 1.38 -5.59
N CYS A 59 -3.07 0.09 -5.48
CA CYS A 59 -2.00 -0.52 -6.26
C CYS A 59 -2.38 -1.91 -6.78
N CYS A 60 -1.53 -2.48 -7.64
CA CYS A 60 -1.69 -3.84 -8.11
C CYS A 60 -1.02 -4.85 -7.15
N PRO A 61 -1.41 -6.14 -7.18
CA PRO A 61 -0.85 -7.17 -6.31
C PRO A 61 0.65 -7.41 -6.51
N ALA A 62 1.17 -7.14 -7.70
CA ALA A 62 2.60 -7.25 -7.97
C ALA A 62 3.39 -6.16 -7.25
N CYS A 63 2.93 -4.91 -7.30
CA CYS A 63 3.62 -3.81 -6.64
C CYS A 63 3.52 -3.87 -5.12
N ILE A 64 2.43 -4.36 -4.53
CA ILE A 64 2.38 -4.50 -3.06
C ILE A 64 3.40 -5.54 -2.54
N ARG A 65 3.64 -6.62 -3.30
CA ARG A 65 4.70 -7.59 -3.00
C ARG A 65 6.08 -6.98 -3.14
N GLU A 66 6.27 -6.14 -4.16
CA GLU A 66 7.52 -5.42 -4.34
C GLU A 66 7.79 -4.48 -3.15
N GLN A 67 6.78 -3.76 -2.68
CA GLN A 67 6.90 -2.87 -1.53
C GLN A 67 7.15 -3.62 -0.22
N ASP A 68 6.56 -4.80 -0.01
CA ASP A 68 6.90 -5.67 1.12
C ASP A 68 8.40 -6.01 1.14
N ARG A 69 8.95 -6.43 0.00
CA ARG A 69 10.39 -6.73 -0.14
C ARG A 69 11.27 -5.50 0.06
N HIS A 70 10.88 -4.36 -0.52
CA HIS A 70 11.61 -3.10 -0.39
C HIS A 70 11.61 -2.61 1.05
N HIS A 71 10.50 -2.73 1.77
CA HIS A 71 10.42 -2.31 3.16
C HIS A 71 11.30 -3.18 4.05
N ILE A 72 11.18 -4.50 3.96
CA ILE A 72 11.95 -5.44 4.80
C ILE A 72 13.46 -5.25 4.61
N SER A 73 13.90 -4.97 3.38
CA SER A 73 15.33 -4.77 3.08
C SER A 73 15.90 -3.43 3.56
N ARG A 74 15.05 -2.44 3.89
CA ARG A 74 15.48 -1.07 4.22
C ARG A 74 15.06 -0.60 5.62
N CYS A 75 14.24 -1.36 6.34
CA CYS A 75 13.73 -1.00 7.65
C CYS A 75 14.64 -1.57 8.76
N GLU A 76 15.25 -0.68 9.54
CA GLU A 76 16.08 -1.03 10.70
C GLU A 76 15.34 -1.94 11.69
N THR A 77 14.09 -1.61 12.05
CA THR A 77 13.28 -2.47 12.93
C THR A 77 13.05 -3.87 12.36
N CYS A 78 12.95 -4.03 11.04
CA CYS A 78 12.81 -5.36 10.43
C CYS A 78 14.09 -6.17 10.52
N VAL A 79 15.25 -5.51 10.46
CA VAL A 79 16.57 -6.14 10.58
C VAL A 79 16.87 -6.50 12.03
N GLU A 80 16.62 -5.58 12.95
CA GLU A 80 16.98 -5.72 14.37
C GLU A 80 15.95 -6.49 15.20
N GLN A 81 14.66 -6.34 14.89
CA GLN A 81 13.56 -6.92 15.65
C GLN A 81 12.50 -7.55 14.71
N PRO A 82 12.82 -8.70 14.09
CA PRO A 82 11.92 -9.37 13.17
C PRO A 82 10.53 -9.61 13.79
N GLY A 83 9.49 -9.08 13.14
CA GLY A 83 8.09 -9.22 13.60
C GLY A 83 7.56 -8.06 14.45
N ALA A 84 8.41 -7.13 14.91
CA ALA A 84 7.97 -5.96 15.67
C ALA A 84 7.48 -4.79 14.78
N CYS A 85 7.89 -4.77 13.50
CA CYS A 85 7.52 -3.70 12.58
C CYS A 85 6.04 -3.80 12.14
N GLN A 86 5.24 -2.80 12.54
CA GLN A 86 3.82 -2.72 12.20
C GLN A 86 3.61 -2.52 10.69
N THR A 87 4.48 -1.74 10.03
CA THR A 87 4.41 -1.51 8.57
C THR A 87 4.63 -2.82 7.80
N ALA A 88 5.63 -3.62 8.19
CA ALA A 88 5.88 -4.93 7.59
C ALA A 88 4.73 -5.91 7.84
N ALA A 89 4.11 -5.88 9.03
CA ALA A 89 2.95 -6.71 9.32
C ALA A 89 1.75 -6.35 8.42
N ALA A 90 1.51 -5.06 8.20
CA ALA A 90 0.46 -4.58 7.32
C ALA A 90 0.71 -4.94 5.84
N LEU A 91 1.94 -4.76 5.36
CA LEU A 91 2.34 -5.16 4.00
C LEU A 91 2.12 -6.66 3.76
N LYS A 92 2.59 -7.51 4.69
CA LYS A 92 2.37 -8.96 4.61
C LYS A 92 0.91 -9.34 4.62
N GLN A 93 0.07 -8.65 5.40
CA GLN A 93 -1.36 -8.88 5.40
C GLN A 93 -1.98 -8.54 4.04
N LEU A 94 -1.71 -7.36 3.49
CA LEU A 94 -2.21 -6.95 2.17
C LEU A 94 -1.76 -7.91 1.07
N VAL A 95 -0.49 -8.33 1.09
CA VAL A 95 0.04 -9.32 0.13
C VAL A 95 -0.75 -10.63 0.20
N ARG A 96 -1.04 -11.14 1.40
CA ARG A 96 -1.78 -12.39 1.59
C ARG A 96 -3.25 -12.28 1.17
N GLU A 97 -3.88 -11.14 1.45
CA GLU A 97 -5.27 -10.89 1.06
C GLU A 97 -5.44 -10.86 -0.46
N HIS A 98 -4.42 -10.38 -1.19
CA HIS A 98 -4.42 -10.22 -2.65
C HIS A 98 -3.49 -11.20 -3.39
N SER A 99 -3.17 -12.35 -2.78
CA SER A 99 -2.41 -13.43 -3.44
C SER A 99 -3.26 -14.52 -4.06
N ARG A 100 -4.59 -14.33 -4.13
CA ARG A 100 -5.55 -15.29 -4.69
C ARG A 100 -5.90 -15.01 -6.13
#